data_AF-A0A2E4W8U9-F1
#
_entry.id   AF-A0A2E4W8U9-F1
#
_cell.length_a   1.000
_cell.length_b   1.000
_cell.length_c   1.000
_cell.angle_alpha   90.00
_cell.angle_beta   90.00
_cell.angle_gamma   90.00
#
_symmetry.space_group_name_H-M   'P 1'
#
loop_
_entity.id
_entity.type
_entity.pdbx_description
1 polymer ?
#
loop_
_entity_poly.entity_id
_entity_poly.type
_entity_poly.pdbx_seq_one_letter_code
_entity_poly.pdbx_strand_id
1 'polypeptide(L)'
;MTYITFDIFKKMCLYGKIHDEYEYRELYKRKIVPTNLIPKDPSMYYRPKSERILKIRNMNKLFEKKYGRKYSGSDKDRKLRHKVYEELPDVKARRAKRSQEPEYKISQKISAKKYRSTSEYKARVRVREQLPKVIARRKVLRNKPETKAKAKARRSTPEYKAKAKARRSTPEYIAYQKAYRQRPEYKAKQNAYQNKRRRENHKQN
;
A
#
# COMPACT_ATOMS: atom_id res chain seq x y z
N MET A 1 -49.69 -39.21 13.48
CA MET A 1 -49.26 -38.17 14.44
C MET A 1 -49.53 -36.81 13.83
N THR A 2 -50.42 -36.03 14.43
CA THR A 2 -50.83 -34.70 13.97
C THR A 2 -50.00 -33.62 14.65
N TYR A 3 -49.08 -33.00 13.90
CA TYR A 3 -48.32 -31.85 14.36
C TYR A 3 -49.16 -30.59 14.17
N ILE A 4 -49.17 -29.69 15.15
CA ILE A 4 -49.85 -28.40 15.00
C ILE A 4 -48.99 -27.49 14.12
N THR A 5 -49.64 -26.72 13.24
CA THR A 5 -48.96 -25.68 12.47
C THR A 5 -48.42 -24.59 13.39
N PHE A 6 -47.25 -24.06 13.04
CA PHE A 6 -46.50 -23.06 13.82
C PHE A 6 -47.30 -21.82 14.21
N ASP A 7 -48.23 -21.36 13.37
CA ASP A 7 -49.05 -20.18 13.66
C ASP A 7 -50.02 -20.41 14.83
N ILE A 8 -50.51 -21.64 14.97
CA ILE A 8 -51.36 -22.05 16.09
C ILE A 8 -50.51 -22.16 17.37
N PHE A 9 -49.29 -22.70 17.27
CA PHE A 9 -48.34 -22.76 18.38
C PHE A 9 -47.97 -21.35 18.90
N LYS A 10 -47.67 -20.41 17.99
CA LYS A 10 -47.35 -19.02 18.35
C LYS A 10 -48.53 -18.31 19.02
N LYS A 11 -49.76 -18.54 18.55
CA LYS A 11 -50.98 -18.04 19.20
C LYS A 11 -51.12 -18.64 20.61
N MET A 12 -50.89 -19.94 20.78
CA MET A 12 -50.97 -20.60 22.08
C MET A 12 -49.95 -20.06 23.09
N CYS A 13 -48.70 -19.79 22.68
CA CYS A 13 -47.70 -19.17 23.56
C CYS A 13 -48.08 -17.73 23.96
N LEU A 14 -48.67 -16.96 23.04
CA LEU A 14 -49.18 -15.61 23.33
C LEU A 14 -50.37 -15.65 24.30
N TYR A 15 -51.32 -16.58 24.12
CA TYR A 15 -52.43 -16.78 25.05
C TYR A 15 -51.96 -17.26 26.44
N GLY A 16 -50.94 -18.12 26.47
CA GLY A 16 -50.34 -18.64 27.70
C GLY A 16 -49.39 -17.66 28.40
N LYS A 17 -49.23 -16.43 27.89
CA LYS A 17 -48.28 -15.41 28.38
C LYS A 17 -46.84 -15.93 28.52
N ILE A 18 -46.43 -16.88 27.69
CA ILE A 18 -45.05 -17.37 27.66
C ILE A 18 -44.24 -16.36 26.85
N HIS A 19 -43.26 -15.71 27.49
CA HIS A 19 -42.61 -14.52 26.94
C HIS A 19 -41.24 -14.81 26.31
N ASP A 20 -40.54 -15.88 26.70
CA ASP A 20 -39.21 -16.20 26.17
C ASP A 20 -38.93 -17.71 25.91
N GLU A 21 -37.79 -17.98 25.27
CA GLU A 21 -37.32 -19.34 24.94
C GLU A 21 -37.02 -20.18 26.19
N TYR A 22 -36.55 -19.57 27.28
CA TYR A 22 -36.19 -20.23 28.53
C TYR A 22 -37.42 -20.67 29.31
N GLU A 23 -38.43 -19.82 29.39
CA GLU A 23 -39.71 -20.09 30.04
C GLU A 23 -40.40 -21.29 29.37
N TYR A 24 -40.44 -21.29 28.04
CA TYR A 24 -40.94 -22.44 27.28
C TYR A 24 -40.12 -23.71 27.51
N ARG A 25 -38.78 -23.60 27.53
CA ARG A 25 -37.87 -24.74 27.70
C ARG A 25 -37.95 -25.33 29.11
N GLU A 26 -38.21 -24.52 30.12
CA GLU A 26 -38.48 -24.97 31.50
C GLU A 26 -39.82 -25.70 31.60
N LEU A 27 -40.89 -25.17 30.98
CA LEU A 27 -42.20 -25.84 30.94
C LEU A 27 -42.13 -27.18 30.19
N TYR A 28 -41.30 -27.27 29.14
CA TYR A 28 -41.01 -28.50 28.41
C TYR A 28 -40.31 -29.55 29.29
N LYS A 29 -39.24 -29.17 29.99
CA LYS A 29 -38.53 -30.08 30.91
C LYS A 29 -39.44 -30.60 32.02
N ARG A 30 -40.37 -29.76 32.49
CA ARG A 30 -41.38 -30.10 33.48
C ARG A 30 -42.56 -30.91 32.93
N LYS A 31 -42.57 -31.23 31.63
CA LYS A 31 -43.64 -31.97 30.92
C LYS A 31 -45.02 -31.32 31.03
N ILE A 32 -45.07 -30.00 31.23
CA ILE A 32 -46.32 -29.24 31.33
C ILE A 32 -46.91 -29.00 29.93
N VAL A 33 -46.04 -28.81 28.93
CA VAL A 33 -46.45 -28.61 27.53
C VAL A 33 -46.40 -29.95 26.78
N PRO A 34 -47.39 -30.26 25.93
CA PRO A 34 -47.40 -31.50 25.15
C PRO A 34 -46.19 -31.59 24.22
N THR A 35 -45.38 -32.63 24.40
CA THR A 35 -44.17 -32.90 23.60
C THR A 35 -44.46 -33.22 22.14
N ASN A 36 -45.67 -33.72 21.86
CA ASN A 36 -46.07 -34.24 20.55
C ASN A 36 -46.64 -33.17 19.62
N LEU A 37 -46.83 -31.94 20.12
CA LEU A 37 -47.46 -30.82 19.40
C LEU A 37 -46.44 -29.77 18.92
N ILE A 38 -45.14 -30.07 19.00
CA ILE A 38 -44.05 -29.12 18.82
C ILE A 38 -43.49 -29.20 17.39
N PRO A 39 -43.13 -28.05 16.76
CA PRO A 39 -42.28 -28.04 15.57
C PRO A 39 -40.95 -28.72 15.87
N LYS A 40 -40.39 -29.49 14.92
CA LYS A 40 -39.18 -30.32 15.14
C LYS A 40 -37.95 -29.57 15.72
N ASP A 41 -37.84 -28.25 15.52
CA ASP A 41 -36.73 -27.40 16.00
C ASP A 41 -37.20 -25.99 16.44
N PRO A 42 -37.68 -25.80 17.68
CA PRO A 42 -38.14 -24.49 18.17
C PRO A 42 -36.98 -23.49 18.42
N SER A 43 -35.77 -23.98 18.71
CA SER A 43 -34.57 -23.15 18.96
C SER A 43 -34.09 -22.36 17.72
N MET A 44 -34.39 -22.85 16.52
CA MET A 44 -34.07 -22.15 15.26
C MET A 44 -34.82 -20.82 15.10
N TYR A 45 -35.94 -20.63 15.79
CA TYR A 45 -36.78 -19.44 15.68
C TYR A 45 -36.44 -18.34 16.68
N TYR A 46 -35.95 -18.70 17.88
CA TYR A 46 -35.52 -17.74 18.90
C TYR A 46 -34.04 -17.36 18.79
N ARG A 47 -33.25 -18.09 17.99
CA ARG A 47 -31.84 -17.73 17.72
C ARG A 47 -31.78 -16.36 17.03
N PRO A 48 -31.27 -15.30 17.69
CA PRO A 48 -31.06 -14.02 17.02
C PRO A 48 -30.18 -14.28 15.80
N LYS A 49 -30.62 -13.82 14.62
CA LYS A 49 -29.82 -13.96 13.40
C LYS A 49 -28.48 -13.28 13.68
N SER A 50 -27.43 -14.09 13.83
CA SER A 50 -26.11 -13.54 14.16
C SER A 50 -25.77 -12.42 13.18
N GLU A 51 -25.17 -11.34 13.68
CA GLU A 51 -24.76 -10.21 12.83
C GLU A 51 -23.95 -10.67 11.62
N ARG A 52 -23.19 -11.75 11.79
CA ARG A 52 -22.42 -12.40 10.73
C ARG A 52 -23.30 -12.86 9.57
N ILE A 53 -24.43 -13.51 9.84
CA ILE A 53 -25.37 -13.98 8.81
C ILE A 53 -26.02 -12.79 8.10
N LEU A 54 -26.42 -11.76 8.84
CA LEU A 54 -26.97 -10.52 8.27
C LEU A 54 -25.96 -9.81 7.36
N LYS A 55 -24.71 -9.68 7.82
CA LYS A 55 -23.59 -9.13 7.04
C LYS A 55 -23.36 -9.93 5.75
N ILE A 56 -23.37 -11.27 5.82
CA ILE A 56 -23.21 -12.13 4.64
C ILE A 56 -24.35 -11.91 3.64
N ARG A 57 -25.60 -11.87 4.11
CA ARG A 57 -26.78 -11.67 3.28
C ARG A 57 -26.77 -10.31 2.60
N ASN A 58 -26.47 -9.25 3.34
CA ASN A 58 -26.38 -7.90 2.78
C ASN A 58 -25.27 -7.80 1.73
N MET A 59 -24.14 -8.45 1.96
CA MET A 59 -23.05 -8.53 0.97
C MET A 59 -23.45 -9.28 -0.31
N ASN A 60 -24.21 -10.37 -0.20
CA ASN A 60 -24.68 -11.10 -1.37
C ASN A 60 -25.73 -10.30 -2.15
N LYS A 61 -26.61 -9.55 -1.46
CA LYS A 61 -27.53 -8.60 -2.10
C LYS A 61 -26.80 -7.49 -2.86
N LEU A 62 -25.74 -6.94 -2.28
CA LEU A 62 -24.91 -5.92 -2.95
C LEU A 62 -24.18 -6.50 -4.17
N PHE A 63 -23.70 -7.74 -4.06
CA PHE A 63 -23.11 -8.46 -5.18
C PHE A 63 -24.13 -8.66 -6.32
N GLU A 64 -25.32 -9.15 -5.99
CA GLU A 64 -26.43 -9.35 -6.94
C GLU A 64 -26.81 -8.04 -7.63
N LYS A 65 -26.94 -6.95 -6.86
CA LYS A 65 -27.22 -5.61 -7.39
C LYS A 65 -26.16 -5.14 -8.39
N LYS A 66 -24.88 -5.45 -8.15
CA LYS A 66 -23.77 -4.99 -9.00
C LYS A 66 -23.59 -5.83 -10.26
N TYR A 67 -23.75 -7.15 -10.16
CA TYR A 67 -23.42 -8.09 -11.25
C TYR A 67 -24.65 -8.75 -11.89
N GLY A 68 -25.87 -8.43 -11.45
CA GLY A 68 -27.12 -8.91 -12.04
C GLY A 68 -27.36 -10.42 -11.86
N ARG A 69 -26.58 -11.11 -11.02
CA ARG A 69 -26.68 -12.55 -10.79
C ARG A 69 -26.37 -12.94 -9.36
N LYS A 70 -26.90 -14.09 -8.94
CA LYS A 70 -26.70 -14.64 -7.60
C LYS A 70 -25.24 -15.04 -7.36
N TYR A 71 -24.80 -14.86 -6.12
CA TYR A 71 -23.49 -15.30 -5.66
C TYR A 71 -23.42 -16.83 -5.62
N SER A 72 -22.54 -17.43 -6.42
CA SER A 72 -22.44 -18.90 -6.52
C SER A 72 -21.44 -19.54 -5.54
N GLY A 73 -20.64 -18.73 -4.84
CA GLY A 73 -19.58 -19.26 -3.97
C GLY A 73 -18.26 -19.59 -4.67
N SER A 74 -18.20 -19.49 -6.01
CA SER A 74 -16.97 -19.73 -6.78
C SER A 74 -15.84 -18.75 -6.38
N ASP A 75 -14.58 -19.14 -6.63
CA ASP A 75 -13.43 -18.26 -6.34
C ASP A 75 -13.48 -16.93 -7.10
N LYS A 76 -14.00 -16.96 -8.33
CA LYS A 76 -14.24 -15.75 -9.12
C LYS A 76 -15.25 -14.85 -8.41
N ASP A 77 -16.36 -15.40 -7.93
CA ASP A 77 -17.40 -14.66 -7.21
C ASP A 77 -16.90 -14.16 -5.86
N ARG A 78 -16.08 -14.94 -5.14
CA ARG A 78 -15.49 -14.52 -3.87
C ARG A 78 -14.60 -13.29 -4.06
N LYS A 79 -13.77 -13.26 -5.11
CA LYS A 79 -12.94 -12.09 -5.47
C LYS A 79 -13.80 -10.89 -5.84
N LEU A 80 -14.84 -11.09 -6.66
CA LEU A 80 -15.75 -10.03 -7.07
C LEU A 80 -16.54 -9.47 -5.88
N ARG A 81 -17.02 -10.32 -4.97
CA ARG A 81 -17.69 -9.93 -3.71
C ARG A 81 -16.76 -9.17 -2.79
N HIS A 82 -15.48 -9.56 -2.71
CA HIS A 82 -14.48 -8.78 -1.98
C HIS A 82 -14.31 -7.36 -2.56
N LYS A 83 -14.30 -7.21 -3.88
CA LYS A 83 -14.27 -5.88 -4.52
C LYS A 83 -15.51 -5.05 -4.16
N VAL A 84 -16.70 -5.65 -4.14
CA VAL A 84 -17.92 -4.95 -3.67
C VAL A 84 -17.76 -4.49 -2.22
N TYR A 85 -17.19 -5.33 -1.36
CA TYR A 85 -16.93 -4.98 0.04
C TYR A 85 -15.96 -3.80 0.16
N GLU A 86 -14.86 -3.81 -0.61
CA GLU A 86 -13.88 -2.73 -0.61
C GLU A 86 -14.46 -1.39 -1.10
N GLU A 87 -15.53 -1.43 -1.89
CA GLU A 87 -16.18 -0.24 -2.43
C GLU A 87 -17.15 0.43 -1.47
N LEU A 88 -17.56 -0.25 -0.40
CA LEU A 88 -18.50 0.26 0.59
C LEU A 88 -17.99 1.56 1.24
N PRO A 89 -18.84 2.59 1.42
CA PRO A 89 -18.45 3.86 2.03
C PRO A 89 -17.76 3.69 3.38
N ASP A 90 -18.31 2.87 4.28
CA ASP A 90 -17.74 2.63 5.61
C ASP A 90 -16.36 1.98 5.54
N VAL A 91 -16.17 1.05 4.60
CA VAL A 91 -14.90 0.35 4.40
C VAL A 91 -13.86 1.30 3.84
N LYS A 92 -14.24 2.15 2.88
CA LYS A 92 -13.38 3.22 2.35
C LYS A 92 -13.00 4.21 3.44
N ALA A 93 -13.96 4.67 4.24
CA ALA A 93 -13.73 5.60 5.34
C ALA A 93 -12.78 5.01 6.39
N ARG A 94 -12.99 3.75 6.79
CA ARG A 94 -12.08 3.05 7.71
C ARG A 94 -10.68 2.90 7.15
N ARG A 95 -10.54 2.59 5.85
CA ARG A 95 -9.24 2.49 5.18
C ARG A 95 -8.55 3.86 5.10
N ALA A 96 -9.30 4.92 4.81
CA ALA A 96 -8.78 6.29 4.79
C ALA A 96 -8.28 6.69 6.17
N LYS A 97 -9.07 6.46 7.23
CA LYS A 97 -8.65 6.70 8.63
C LYS A 97 -7.37 5.94 8.96
N ARG A 98 -7.33 4.63 8.72
CA ARG A 98 -6.14 3.79 8.96
C ARG A 98 -4.92 4.27 8.17
N SER A 99 -5.11 4.73 6.93
CA SER A 99 -3.99 5.25 6.13
C SER A 99 -3.37 6.52 6.72
N GLN A 100 -4.12 7.26 7.53
CA GLN A 100 -3.64 8.46 8.20
C GLN A 100 -2.91 8.17 9.52
N GLU A 101 -3.17 7.01 10.15
CA GLU A 101 -2.57 6.60 11.41
C GLU A 101 -1.03 6.58 11.31
N PRO A 102 -0.32 7.13 12.32
CA PRO A 102 1.13 7.28 12.27
C PRO A 102 1.83 5.92 12.17
N GLU A 103 1.37 4.92 12.93
CA GLU A 103 1.92 3.57 12.92
C GLU A 103 1.84 2.92 11.54
N TYR A 104 0.70 3.03 10.87
CA TYR A 104 0.50 2.50 9.53
C TYR A 104 1.44 3.19 8.53
N LYS A 105 1.58 4.52 8.59
CA LYS A 105 2.51 5.28 7.75
C LYS A 105 3.96 4.87 8.00
N ILE A 106 4.35 4.66 9.26
CA ILE A 106 5.70 4.21 9.63
C ILE A 106 5.95 2.82 9.06
N SER A 107 5.04 1.87 9.27
CA SER A 107 5.12 0.52 8.73
C SER A 107 5.28 0.52 7.20
N GLN A 108 4.49 1.32 6.49
CA GLN A 108 4.60 1.49 5.04
C GLN A 108 5.95 2.08 4.61
N LYS A 109 6.50 3.04 5.38
CA LYS A 109 7.84 3.58 5.10
C LYS A 109 8.93 2.54 5.30
N ILE A 110 8.84 1.73 6.35
CA ILE A 110 9.79 0.65 6.66
C ILE A 110 9.74 -0.42 5.56
N SER A 111 8.54 -0.87 5.19
CA SER A 111 8.37 -1.87 4.13
C SER A 111 8.88 -1.34 2.77
N ALA A 112 8.58 -0.09 2.42
CA ALA A 112 9.09 0.55 1.23
C ALA A 112 10.62 0.70 1.27
N LYS A 113 11.21 1.04 2.42
CA LYS A 113 12.67 1.12 2.59
C LYS A 113 13.32 -0.25 2.42
N LYS A 114 12.74 -1.29 3.04
CA LYS A 114 13.18 -2.69 2.89
C LYS A 114 13.13 -3.09 1.42
N TYR A 115 12.02 -2.87 0.73
CA TYR A 115 11.89 -3.17 -0.69
C TYR A 115 12.90 -2.39 -1.56
N ARG A 116 13.07 -1.09 -1.33
CA ARG A 116 14.04 -0.27 -2.08
C ARG A 116 15.50 -0.66 -1.82
N SER A 117 15.79 -1.32 -0.70
CA SER A 117 17.12 -1.79 -0.37
C SER A 117 17.52 -3.07 -1.10
N THR A 118 16.55 -3.84 -1.63
CA THR A 118 16.82 -5.11 -2.33
C THR A 118 17.69 -4.90 -3.57
N SER A 119 18.51 -5.91 -3.88
CA SER A 119 19.35 -5.92 -5.08
C SER A 119 18.50 -5.85 -6.35
N GLU A 120 17.38 -6.59 -6.40
CA GLU A 120 16.45 -6.60 -7.52
C GLU A 120 15.88 -5.21 -7.83
N TYR A 121 15.40 -4.49 -6.81
CA TYR A 121 14.88 -3.14 -7.00
C TYR A 121 15.98 -2.20 -7.52
N LYS A 122 17.17 -2.25 -6.93
CA LYS A 122 18.31 -1.45 -7.37
C LYS A 122 18.72 -1.76 -8.81
N ALA A 123 18.71 -3.03 -9.20
CA ALA A 123 19.00 -3.45 -10.57
C ALA A 123 17.97 -2.88 -11.56
N ARG A 124 16.67 -3.00 -11.25
CA ARG A 124 15.59 -2.42 -12.07
C ARG A 124 15.71 -0.91 -12.22
N VAL A 125 16.08 -0.21 -11.15
CA VAL A 125 16.33 1.24 -11.20
C VAL A 125 17.53 1.55 -12.11
N ARG A 126 18.64 0.83 -12.00
CA ARG A 126 19.82 1.03 -12.86
C ARG A 126 19.47 0.86 -14.34
N VAL A 127 18.77 -0.22 -14.68
CA VAL A 127 18.31 -0.47 -16.06
C VAL A 127 17.42 0.68 -16.55
N ARG A 128 16.45 1.11 -15.72
CA ARG A 128 15.58 2.23 -16.06
C ARG A 128 16.35 3.53 -16.26
N GLU A 129 17.35 3.83 -15.43
CA GLU A 129 18.17 5.04 -15.54
C GLU A 129 19.06 5.06 -16.78
N GLN A 130 19.40 3.89 -17.33
CA GLN A 130 20.18 3.75 -18.56
C GLN A 130 19.34 3.87 -19.84
N LEU A 131 18.00 3.87 -19.73
CA LEU A 131 17.14 4.03 -20.90
C LEU A 131 17.41 5.37 -21.60
N PRO A 132 17.58 5.39 -22.95
CA PRO A 132 17.89 6.61 -23.70
C PRO A 132 16.92 7.76 -23.41
N LYS A 133 15.62 7.46 -23.32
CA LYS A 133 14.56 8.43 -22.98
C LYS A 133 14.78 9.09 -21.61
N VAL A 134 15.21 8.33 -20.61
CA VAL A 134 15.47 8.84 -19.25
C VAL A 134 16.73 9.69 -19.23
N ILE A 135 17.78 9.24 -19.90
CA ILE A 135 19.04 9.99 -20.06
C ILE A 135 18.78 11.33 -20.77
N ALA A 136 18.08 11.31 -21.91
CA ALA A 136 17.74 12.51 -22.67
C ALA A 136 16.95 13.51 -21.82
N ARG A 137 15.90 13.04 -21.13
CA ARG A 137 15.11 13.89 -20.21
C ARG A 137 15.98 14.50 -19.10
N ARG A 138 16.89 13.72 -18.50
CA ARG A 138 17.80 14.22 -17.45
C ARG A 138 18.77 15.27 -18.00
N LYS A 139 19.30 15.09 -19.22
CA LYS A 139 20.14 16.09 -19.91
C LYS A 139 19.38 17.39 -20.15
N VAL A 140 18.17 17.32 -20.70
CA VAL A 140 17.30 18.50 -20.91
C VAL A 140 17.05 19.22 -19.60
N LEU A 141 16.64 18.51 -18.54
CA LEU A 141 16.37 19.11 -17.23
C LEU A 141 17.62 19.79 -16.65
N ARG A 142 18.78 19.13 -16.71
CA ARG A 142 20.05 19.67 -16.23
C ARG A 142 20.48 20.92 -16.99
N ASN A 143 20.12 21.02 -18.27
CA ASN A 143 20.49 22.15 -19.12
C ASN A 143 19.58 23.37 -18.96
N LYS A 144 18.40 23.22 -18.34
CA LYS A 144 17.50 24.34 -18.06
C LYS A 144 18.22 25.43 -17.24
N PRO A 145 18.00 26.72 -17.56
CA PRO A 145 18.66 27.83 -16.89
C PRO A 145 18.37 27.83 -15.38
N GLU A 146 17.13 27.58 -14.99
CA GLU A 146 16.72 27.48 -13.59
C GLU A 146 17.50 26.40 -12.81
N THR A 147 17.68 25.22 -13.41
CA THR A 147 18.43 24.12 -12.77
C THR A 147 19.91 24.45 -12.65
N LYS A 148 20.49 25.11 -13.67
CA LYS A 148 21.87 25.62 -13.62
C LYS A 148 22.04 26.70 -12.55
N ALA A 149 21.12 27.65 -12.48
CA ALA A 149 21.13 28.73 -11.49
C ALA A 149 21.05 28.18 -10.07
N LYS A 150 20.09 27.28 -9.79
CA LYS A 150 19.98 26.57 -8.50
C LYS A 150 21.26 25.81 -8.15
N ALA A 151 21.87 25.12 -9.12
CA ALA A 151 23.13 24.41 -8.90
C ALA A 151 24.29 25.37 -8.61
N LYS A 152 24.36 26.54 -9.27
CA LYS A 152 25.37 27.57 -9.03
C LYS A 152 25.18 28.19 -7.64
N ALA A 153 23.97 28.59 -7.29
CA ALA A 153 23.61 29.12 -5.98
C ALA A 153 23.96 28.16 -4.84
N ARG A 154 23.65 26.86 -5.01
CA ARG A 154 24.05 25.84 -4.03
C ARG A 154 25.57 25.71 -3.91
N ARG A 155 26.32 25.86 -5.00
CA ARG A 155 27.79 25.77 -4.98
C ARG A 155 28.45 27.01 -4.39
N SER A 156 27.77 28.15 -4.40
CA SER A 156 28.29 29.40 -3.82
C SER A 156 28.10 29.47 -2.31
N THR A 157 27.25 28.64 -1.70
CA THR A 157 27.04 28.64 -0.25
C THR A 157 28.34 28.31 0.51
N PRO A 158 28.56 28.93 1.68
CA PRO A 158 29.74 28.67 2.49
C PRO A 158 29.81 27.20 2.94
N GLU A 159 28.67 26.59 3.29
CA GLU A 159 28.58 25.18 3.68
C GLU A 159 29.10 24.24 2.57
N TYR A 160 28.66 24.46 1.32
CA TYR A 160 29.12 23.66 0.20
C TYR A 160 30.62 23.84 -0.04
N LYS A 161 31.12 25.08 0.03
CA LYS A 161 32.55 25.39 -0.13
C LYS A 161 33.39 24.74 0.96
N ALA A 162 32.95 24.80 2.22
CA ALA A 162 33.62 24.18 3.35
C ALA A 162 33.70 22.66 3.18
N LYS A 163 32.58 22.01 2.85
CA LYS A 163 32.54 20.57 2.58
C LYS A 163 33.41 20.16 1.39
N ALA A 164 33.43 20.98 0.34
CA ALA A 164 34.29 20.75 -0.82
C ALA A 164 35.78 20.90 -0.47
N LYS A 165 36.14 21.88 0.36
CA LYS A 165 37.52 22.07 0.85
C LYS A 165 37.94 20.90 1.74
N ALA A 166 37.12 20.52 2.73
CA ALA A 166 37.38 19.38 3.61
C ALA A 166 37.58 18.07 2.82
N ARG A 167 36.75 17.82 1.81
CA ARG A 167 36.94 16.66 0.92
C ARG A 167 38.27 16.72 0.17
N ARG A 168 38.65 17.89 -0.33
CA ARG A 168 39.90 18.09 -1.08
C ARG A 168 41.16 17.99 -0.23
N SER A 169 41.06 18.24 1.07
CA SER A 169 42.17 18.10 2.01
C SER A 169 42.35 16.68 2.54
N THR A 170 41.44 15.74 2.23
CA THR A 170 41.61 14.34 2.63
C THR A 170 42.83 13.70 1.93
N PRO A 171 43.58 12.83 2.62
CA PRO A 171 44.74 12.16 2.04
C PRO A 171 44.36 11.30 0.83
N GLU A 172 43.20 10.64 0.87
CA GLU A 172 42.65 9.86 -0.25
C GLU A 172 42.47 10.71 -1.52
N TYR A 173 41.86 11.89 -1.39
CA TYR A 173 41.68 12.79 -2.53
C TYR A 173 43.02 13.32 -3.07
N ILE A 174 43.95 13.66 -2.17
CA ILE A 174 45.29 14.13 -2.56
C ILE A 174 46.06 13.04 -3.31
N ALA A 175 46.06 11.80 -2.80
CA ALA A 175 46.69 10.65 -3.45
C ALA A 175 46.06 10.38 -4.82
N TYR A 176 44.72 10.38 -4.90
CA TYR A 176 43.99 10.26 -6.15
C TYR A 176 44.40 11.34 -7.16
N GLN A 177 44.50 12.61 -6.74
CA GLN A 177 44.92 13.71 -7.62
C GLN A 177 46.37 13.54 -8.09
N LYS A 178 47.29 13.10 -7.22
CA LYS A 178 48.67 12.80 -7.61
C LYS A 178 48.70 11.69 -8.66
N ALA A 179 48.03 10.57 -8.42
CA ALA A 179 47.96 9.46 -9.36
C ALA A 179 47.32 9.87 -10.70
N TYR A 180 46.23 10.64 -10.66
CA TYR A 180 45.57 11.16 -11.84
C TYR A 180 46.50 12.04 -12.70
N ARG A 181 47.30 12.91 -12.07
CA ARG A 181 48.28 13.75 -12.77
C ARG A 181 49.44 12.95 -13.38
N GLN A 182 49.74 11.77 -12.85
CA GLN A 182 50.80 10.91 -13.39
C GLN A 182 50.37 10.13 -14.63
N ARG A 183 49.06 10.04 -14.92
CA ARG A 183 48.55 9.34 -16.11
C ARG A 183 49.13 9.93 -17.41
N PRO A 184 49.53 9.09 -18.38
CA PRO A 184 50.14 9.54 -19.62
C PRO A 184 49.22 10.49 -20.40
N GLU A 185 47.91 10.21 -20.45
CA GLU A 185 46.91 11.08 -21.08
C GLU A 185 46.91 12.50 -20.50
N TYR A 186 47.02 12.62 -19.17
CA TYR A 186 47.03 13.92 -18.50
C TYR A 186 48.31 14.68 -18.82
N LYS A 187 49.47 14.00 -18.75
CA LYS A 187 50.77 14.59 -19.11
C LYS A 187 50.81 15.04 -20.57
N ALA A 188 50.32 14.22 -21.49
CA ALA A 188 50.24 14.57 -22.92
C ALA A 188 49.38 15.82 -23.14
N LYS A 189 48.21 15.89 -22.49
CA LYS A 189 47.33 17.07 -22.57
C LYS A 189 47.99 18.31 -21.96
N GLN A 190 48.69 18.16 -20.84
CA GLN A 190 49.42 19.25 -20.20
C GLN A 190 50.54 19.77 -21.11
N ASN A 191 51.32 18.88 -21.72
CA ASN A 191 52.38 19.25 -22.66
C ASN A 191 51.82 19.93 -23.91
N ALA A 192 50.73 19.41 -24.49
CA ALA A 192 50.05 20.03 -25.63
C ALA A 192 49.55 21.44 -25.30
N TYR A 193 48.98 21.63 -24.10
CA TYR A 193 48.55 22.95 -23.64
C TYR A 193 49.73 23.92 -23.49
N GLN A 194 50.83 23.49 -22.88
CA GLN A 194 52.03 24.33 -22.74
C GLN A 194 52.64 24.68 -24.09
N ASN A 195 52.71 23.73 -25.02
CA ASN A 195 53.20 23.95 -26.37
C ASN A 195 52.32 24.93 -27.14
N LYS A 196 50.98 24.80 -27.03
CA LYS A 196 50.04 25.75 -27.62
C LYS A 196 50.26 27.17 -27.07
N ARG A 197 50.32 27.31 -25.75
CA ARG A 197 50.57 28.60 -25.08
C ARG A 197 51.90 29.22 -25.49
N ARG A 198 52.97 28.42 -25.59
CA ARG A 198 54.30 28.89 -26.07
C ARG A 198 54.23 29.39 -27.51
N ARG A 199 53.52 28.67 -28.39
CA ARG A 199 53.30 29.09 -29.78
C ARG A 199 52.48 30.38 -29.89
N GLU A 200 51.48 30.56 -29.04
CA GLU A 200 50.68 31.78 -28.98
C GLU A 200 51.53 32.98 -28.53
N ASN A 201 52.35 32.80 -27.48
CA ASN A 201 53.25 33.85 -27.01
C ASN A 201 54.32 34.22 -28.06
N HIS A 202 54.85 33.24 -28.80
CA HIS A 202 55.81 33.50 -29.89
C HIS A 202 55.20 34.16 -31.13
N LYS A 203 53.87 34.18 -31.27
CA LYS A 203 53.17 34.90 -32.36
C LYS A 203 52.82 36.34 -31.98
N GLN A 204 52.96 36.70 -30.70
CA GLN A 204 52.64 38.03 -30.17
C GLN A 204 53.88 38.91 -29.94
N ASN A 205 55.08 38.33 -30.06
CA ASN A 205 56.38 39.00 -30.05
C ASN A 205 56.97 38.96 -31.46
#